data_AF-A0A8J1XUP3-F1
#
_entry.id   AF-A0A8J1XUP3-F1
#
_cell.length_a   1.000
_cell.length_b   1.000
_cell.length_c   1.000
_cell.angle_alpha   90.00
_cell.angle_beta   90.00
_cell.angle_gamma   90.00
#
_symmetry.space_group_name_H-M   'P 1'
#
loop_
_entity.id
_entity.type
_entity.pdbx_description
1 polymer ?
#
loop_
_entity_poly.entity_id
_entity_poly.type
_entity_poly.pdbx_seq_one_letter_code
_entity_poly.pdbx_strand_id
1 'polypeptide(L)'
;MDLLLRQVIMEFVLLVIMLAPGRVHATSSGCQANDEPFMCKFIFRGDCYDEGILQRCCHTCSRFRNAATPECLYGDRYDTCQHILPYQCYNNYTGTSYCCDTCTQFRLHPESRSGCEYGNRDTKRCTRISPRQCYGSFYEQLCCNSCHHLRIKDISDDECRYGDHGDVRVSLEDGSTKIRTCREQLQVDPASCDNDHSFLSTCCFSCSRKKNPRHHFNLRPGTQS
;
A
#
# COMPACT_ATOMS: atom_id res chain seq x y z
N MET A 1 -7.99 -45.77 2.09
CA MET A 1 -8.55 -44.91 1.03
C MET A 1 -7.62 -43.76 0.64
N ASP A 2 -6.59 -43.39 1.40
CA ASP A 2 -5.72 -42.24 1.09
C ASP A 2 -4.76 -42.38 -0.10
N LEU A 3 -4.32 -43.60 -0.44
CA LEU A 3 -3.33 -43.81 -1.51
C LEU A 3 -3.90 -43.66 -2.92
N LEU A 4 -5.16 -44.05 -3.13
CA LEU A 4 -5.82 -43.95 -4.44
C LEU A 4 -6.17 -42.50 -4.81
N LEU A 5 -6.50 -41.66 -3.81
CA LEU A 5 -6.83 -40.25 -4.06
C LEU A 5 -5.60 -39.45 -4.50
N ARG A 6 -4.41 -39.75 -3.95
CA ARG A 6 -3.15 -39.09 -4.36
C ARG A 6 -2.76 -39.41 -5.80
N GLN A 7 -3.06 -40.61 -6.29
CA GLN A 7 -2.70 -41.03 -7.64
C GLN A 7 -3.59 -40.35 -8.70
N VAL A 8 -4.90 -40.21 -8.43
CA VAL A 8 -5.84 -39.53 -9.34
C VAL A 8 -5.55 -38.03 -9.44
N ILE A 9 -5.15 -37.38 -8.34
CA ILE A 9 -4.80 -35.95 -8.35
C ILE A 9 -3.55 -35.69 -9.20
N MET A 10 -2.54 -36.57 -9.17
CA MET A 10 -1.33 -36.41 -9.98
C MET A 10 -1.60 -36.48 -11.49
N GLU A 11 -2.47 -37.39 -11.94
CA GLU A 11 -2.78 -37.50 -13.38
C GLU A 11 -3.61 -36.33 -13.90
N PHE A 12 -4.55 -35.81 -13.09
CA PHE A 12 -5.32 -34.63 -13.45
C PHE A 12 -4.45 -33.37 -13.56
N VAL A 13 -3.44 -33.21 -12.69
CA VAL A 13 -2.49 -32.07 -12.78
C VAL A 13 -1.66 -32.14 -14.06
N LEU A 14 -1.23 -33.33 -14.48
CA LEU A 14 -0.50 -33.50 -15.75
C LEU A 14 -1.37 -33.20 -16.98
N LEU A 15 -2.65 -33.59 -16.97
CA LEU A 15 -3.55 -33.36 -18.09
C LEU A 15 -3.90 -31.86 -18.26
N VAL A 16 -4.02 -31.11 -17.16
CA VAL A 16 -4.29 -29.67 -17.18
C VAL A 16 -3.09 -28.87 -17.70
N ILE A 17 -1.86 -29.31 -17.44
CA ILE A 17 -0.65 -28.66 -17.99
C ILE A 17 -0.56 -28.82 -19.52
N MET A 18 -1.05 -29.93 -20.07
CA MET A 18 -0.97 -30.22 -21.51
C MET A 18 -2.06 -29.54 -22.36
N LEU A 19 -3.15 -29.08 -21.74
CA LEU A 19 -4.26 -28.39 -22.42
C LEU A 19 -4.27 -26.88 -22.22
N ALA A 20 -3.28 -26.33 -21.53
CA ALA A 20 -3.05 -24.89 -21.57
C ALA A 20 -2.72 -24.51 -23.01
N PRO A 21 -3.52 -23.65 -23.68
CA PRO A 21 -3.20 -23.18 -25.02
C PRO A 21 -1.80 -22.60 -24.96
N GLY A 22 -0.89 -23.21 -25.72
CA GLY A 22 0.51 -22.83 -25.74
C GLY A 22 0.57 -21.33 -25.97
N ARG A 23 1.08 -20.59 -24.97
CA ARG A 23 1.53 -19.22 -25.18
C ARG A 23 2.53 -19.30 -26.31
N VAL A 24 2.12 -18.83 -27.48
CA VAL A 24 3.02 -18.57 -28.59
C VAL A 24 4.02 -17.55 -28.06
N HIS A 25 5.13 -18.03 -27.53
CA HIS A 25 6.27 -17.19 -27.26
C HIS A 25 6.73 -16.70 -28.62
N ALA A 26 6.41 -15.44 -28.92
CA ALA A 26 6.95 -14.72 -30.06
C ALA A 26 8.47 -14.81 -29.96
N THR A 27 9.05 -15.74 -30.71
CA THR A 27 10.48 -15.80 -30.93
C THR A 27 10.89 -14.48 -31.55
N SER A 28 12.02 -13.94 -31.12
CA SER A 28 12.57 -12.63 -31.51
C SER A 28 12.96 -12.53 -33.00
N SER A 29 12.46 -13.43 -33.84
CA SER A 29 12.73 -13.53 -35.27
C SER A 29 11.47 -13.15 -36.05
N GLY A 30 11.38 -11.88 -36.42
CA GLY A 30 10.75 -11.53 -37.70
C GLY A 30 9.66 -10.48 -37.63
N CYS A 31 10.05 -9.21 -37.54
CA CYS A 31 9.32 -8.19 -38.28
C CYS A 31 9.43 -8.56 -39.76
N GLN A 32 8.47 -9.33 -40.29
CA GLN A 32 8.53 -9.79 -41.69
C GLN A 32 8.26 -8.66 -42.69
N ALA A 33 7.68 -7.55 -42.23
CA ALA A 33 7.41 -6.36 -43.02
C ALA A 33 8.26 -5.17 -42.52
N ASN A 34 8.73 -4.36 -43.47
CA ASN A 34 9.24 -3.02 -43.18
C ASN A 34 8.09 -2.16 -42.61
N ASP A 35 8.41 -1.23 -41.72
CA ASP A 35 7.41 -0.32 -41.15
C ASP A 35 6.68 0.47 -42.24
N GLU A 36 5.36 0.63 -42.11
CA GLU A 36 4.59 1.55 -42.96
C GLU A 36 4.94 3.01 -42.62
N PRO A 37 5.70 3.72 -43.46
CA PRO A 37 6.43 4.92 -43.04
C PRO A 37 5.52 6.10 -42.66
N PHE A 38 4.29 6.15 -43.20
CA PHE A 38 3.34 7.21 -42.87
C PHE A 38 2.67 6.98 -41.51
N MET A 39 2.23 5.75 -41.22
CA MET A 39 1.51 5.43 -39.98
C MET A 39 2.46 5.43 -38.77
N CYS A 40 3.62 4.80 -38.91
CA CYS A 40 4.53 4.56 -37.79
C CYS A 40 5.27 5.82 -37.29
N LYS A 41 5.14 6.95 -37.99
CA LYS A 41 5.72 8.23 -37.57
C LYS A 41 4.97 8.87 -36.40
N PHE A 42 3.69 8.55 -36.24
CA PHE A 42 2.81 9.21 -35.26
C PHE A 42 2.37 8.29 -34.12
N ILE A 43 2.85 7.05 -34.11
CA ILE A 43 2.54 6.13 -33.01
C ILE A 43 3.32 6.53 -31.75
N PHE A 44 2.70 6.35 -30.59
CA PHE A 44 3.35 6.44 -29.30
C PHE A 44 3.54 5.04 -28.69
N ARG A 45 4.23 4.98 -27.55
CA ARG A 45 4.56 3.74 -26.83
C ARG A 45 3.38 2.79 -26.64
N GLY A 46 2.22 3.34 -26.26
CA GLY A 46 1.02 2.59 -25.97
C GLY A 46 0.39 1.90 -27.19
N ASP A 47 0.57 2.46 -28.38
CA ASP A 47 0.04 1.87 -29.62
C ASP A 47 0.65 0.50 -29.92
N CYS A 48 1.88 0.25 -29.45
CA CYS A 48 2.57 -1.02 -29.64
C CYS A 48 1.97 -2.19 -28.86
N TYR A 49 1.00 -1.94 -27.97
CA TYR A 49 0.20 -3.00 -27.34
C TYR A 49 -0.95 -3.48 -28.21
N ASP A 50 -1.30 -2.77 -29.29
CA ASP A 50 -2.24 -3.27 -30.31
C ASP A 50 -1.49 -4.18 -31.28
N GLU A 51 -1.96 -5.42 -31.46
CA GLU A 51 -1.29 -6.40 -32.33
C GLU A 51 -1.23 -5.94 -33.79
N GLY A 52 -2.26 -5.24 -34.28
CA GLY A 52 -2.31 -4.73 -35.65
C GLY A 52 -1.26 -3.64 -35.90
N ILE A 53 -1.10 -2.73 -34.95
CA ILE A 53 -0.04 -1.70 -35.01
C ILE A 53 1.33 -2.35 -34.83
N LEU A 54 1.49 -3.27 -33.88
CA LEU A 54 2.75 -3.96 -33.65
C LEU A 54 3.26 -4.68 -34.91
N GLN A 55 2.37 -5.32 -35.68
CA GLN A 55 2.74 -5.97 -36.94
C GLN A 55 3.12 -4.97 -38.04
N ARG A 56 2.39 -3.85 -38.18
CA ARG A 56 2.65 -2.82 -39.21
C ARG A 56 3.83 -1.90 -38.89
N CYS A 57 4.15 -1.72 -37.61
CA CYS A 57 5.16 -0.79 -37.10
C CYS A 57 6.20 -1.49 -36.23
N CYS A 58 6.55 -2.72 -36.58
CA CYS A 58 7.34 -3.61 -35.76
C CYS A 58 8.75 -3.06 -35.44
N HIS A 59 9.43 -2.41 -36.39
CA HIS A 59 10.74 -1.81 -36.15
C HIS A 59 10.62 -0.61 -35.20
N THR A 60 9.63 0.25 -35.38
CA THR A 60 9.36 1.38 -34.48
C THR A 60 9.03 0.89 -33.07
N CYS A 61 8.11 -0.07 -32.93
CA CYS A 61 7.75 -0.64 -31.63
C CYS A 61 8.92 -1.35 -30.94
N SER A 62 9.81 -1.99 -31.70
CA SER A 62 11.03 -2.61 -31.14
C SER A 62 11.94 -1.61 -30.42
N ARG A 63 11.90 -0.32 -30.80
CA ARG A 63 12.68 0.74 -30.15
C ARG A 63 12.12 1.15 -28.79
N PHE A 64 10.82 0.96 -28.58
CA PHE A 64 10.16 1.19 -27.29
C PHE A 64 10.25 -0.04 -26.38
N ARG A 65 10.60 -1.21 -26.93
CA ARG A 65 10.59 -2.47 -26.21
C ARG A 65 11.62 -2.49 -25.08
N ASN A 66 11.16 -2.66 -23.85
CA ASN A 66 11.97 -2.87 -22.66
C ASN A 66 11.74 -4.28 -22.10
N ALA A 67 12.68 -5.20 -22.38
CA ALA A 67 12.59 -6.58 -21.91
C ALA A 67 12.78 -6.73 -20.40
N ALA A 68 13.29 -5.70 -19.70
CA ALA A 68 13.48 -5.75 -18.25
C ALA A 68 12.17 -5.62 -17.45
N THR A 69 11.10 -5.11 -18.09
CA THR A 69 9.79 -4.85 -17.47
C THR A 69 8.68 -5.49 -18.30
N PRO A 70 8.45 -6.82 -18.20
CA PRO A 70 7.48 -7.53 -19.04
C PRO A 70 6.05 -7.00 -18.95
N GLU A 71 5.64 -6.50 -17.78
CA GLU A 71 4.34 -5.85 -17.54
C GLU A 71 4.20 -4.49 -18.23
N CYS A 72 5.32 -3.88 -18.60
CA CYS A 72 5.43 -2.56 -19.20
C CYS A 72 6.30 -2.62 -20.47
N LEU A 73 6.06 -3.61 -21.33
CA LEU A 73 6.96 -3.98 -22.41
C LEU A 73 7.31 -2.80 -23.33
N TYR A 74 6.38 -1.89 -23.59
CA TYR A 74 6.63 -0.71 -24.44
C TYR A 74 6.64 0.60 -23.65
N GLY A 75 6.50 0.52 -22.33
CA GLY A 75 6.25 1.65 -21.44
C GLY A 75 4.77 1.93 -21.20
N ASP A 76 4.46 3.17 -20.83
CA ASP A 76 3.10 3.64 -20.56
C ASP A 76 2.17 3.51 -21.79
N ARG A 77 0.94 3.05 -21.54
CA ARG A 77 -0.13 2.82 -22.52
C ARG A 77 -0.88 4.08 -22.92
N TYR A 78 -0.79 5.16 -22.14
CA TYR A 78 -1.42 6.44 -22.44
C TYR A 78 -0.42 7.58 -22.26
N ASP A 79 -0.51 8.59 -23.11
CA ASP A 79 0.27 9.83 -23.02
C ASP A 79 -0.09 10.66 -21.77
N THR A 80 -1.35 10.59 -21.33
CA THR A 80 -1.85 11.25 -20.11
C THR A 80 -1.22 10.72 -18.82
N CYS A 81 -0.45 9.64 -18.86
CA CYS A 81 0.24 9.08 -17.69
C CYS A 81 1.18 10.10 -17.02
N GLN A 82 1.76 11.05 -17.77
CA GLN A 82 2.60 12.12 -17.22
C GLN A 82 1.88 13.07 -16.23
N HIS A 83 0.55 13.02 -16.16
CA HIS A 83 -0.27 13.88 -15.31
C HIS A 83 -0.91 13.14 -14.13
N ILE A 84 -0.69 11.83 -13.98
CA ILE A 84 -1.25 11.10 -12.84
C ILE A 84 -0.46 11.41 -11.57
N LEU A 85 -1.17 11.35 -10.45
CA LEU A 85 -0.62 11.48 -9.11
C LEU A 85 -0.30 10.09 -8.53
N PRO A 86 0.65 9.97 -7.57
CA PRO A 86 1.05 8.68 -7.00
C PRO A 86 -0.10 7.80 -6.54
N TYR A 87 -1.12 8.37 -5.88
CA TYR A 87 -2.25 7.58 -5.39
C TYR A 87 -3.10 6.94 -6.51
N GLN A 88 -3.05 7.48 -7.73
CA GLN A 88 -3.79 6.91 -8.87
C GLN A 88 -3.18 5.58 -9.31
N CYS A 89 -1.93 5.28 -8.94
CA CYS A 89 -1.29 4.00 -9.17
C CYS A 89 -1.93 2.83 -8.41
N TYR A 90 -2.74 3.10 -7.36
CA TYR A 90 -3.54 2.07 -6.69
C TYR A 90 -4.78 1.63 -7.48
N ASN A 91 -5.18 2.37 -8.52
CA ASN A 91 -6.34 2.04 -9.33
C ASN A 91 -5.92 1.16 -10.51
N ASN A 92 -6.43 -0.06 -10.61
CA ASN A 92 -6.10 -0.97 -11.71
C ASN A 92 -6.53 -0.47 -13.10
N TYR A 93 -7.50 0.44 -13.18
CA TYR A 93 -8.03 0.98 -14.44
C TYR A 93 -7.22 2.15 -15.01
N THR A 94 -6.43 2.83 -14.19
CA THR A 94 -5.66 4.02 -14.62
C THR A 94 -4.20 3.99 -14.19
N GLY A 95 -3.88 3.20 -13.17
CA GLY A 95 -2.57 3.08 -12.56
C GLY A 95 -1.69 2.04 -13.24
N THR A 96 -1.24 1.04 -12.47
CA THR A 96 -0.17 0.11 -12.88
C THR A 96 -0.40 -0.63 -14.19
N SER A 97 -1.64 -0.86 -14.61
CA SER A 97 -1.94 -1.56 -15.87
C SER A 97 -1.65 -0.70 -17.12
N TYR A 98 -1.81 0.62 -16.99
CA TYR A 98 -1.75 1.56 -18.12
C TYR A 98 -0.60 2.55 -18.00
N CYS A 99 -0.26 2.97 -16.79
CA CYS A 99 0.83 3.93 -16.52
C CYS A 99 1.95 3.25 -15.72
N CYS A 100 2.40 2.08 -16.18
CA CYS A 100 3.36 1.24 -15.49
C CYS A 100 4.75 1.88 -15.31
N ASP A 101 5.29 2.57 -16.32
CA ASP A 101 6.59 3.25 -16.23
C ASP A 101 6.48 4.43 -15.26
N THR A 102 5.42 5.22 -15.39
CA THR A 102 5.16 6.35 -14.49
C THR A 102 4.96 5.87 -13.04
N CYS A 103 4.15 4.84 -12.82
CA CYS A 103 3.91 4.31 -11.48
C CYS A 103 5.16 3.71 -10.86
N THR A 104 6.04 3.09 -11.65
CA THR A 104 7.33 2.60 -11.16
C THR A 104 8.20 3.72 -10.62
N GLN A 105 8.16 4.91 -11.22
CA GLN A 105 8.87 6.10 -10.74
C GLN A 105 8.29 6.65 -9.44
N PHE A 106 6.98 6.51 -9.22
CA PHE A 106 6.33 6.90 -7.96
C PHE A 106 6.49 5.90 -6.83
N ARG A 107 6.95 4.68 -7.15
CA ARG A 107 7.11 3.63 -6.15
C ARG A 107 8.15 4.09 -5.12
N LEU A 108 7.69 4.23 -3.88
CA LEU A 108 8.56 4.41 -2.73
C LEU A 108 9.52 3.21 -2.64
N HIS A 109 10.67 3.37 -1.97
CA HIS A 109 11.75 2.37 -1.88
C HIS A 109 11.27 0.91 -1.73
N PRO A 110 12.05 -0.10 -2.15
CA PRO A 110 11.62 -1.52 -2.11
C PRO A 110 11.14 -2.01 -0.74
N GLU A 111 11.60 -1.37 0.34
CA GLU A 111 11.21 -1.62 1.73
C GLU A 111 9.84 -1.02 2.10
N SER A 112 9.18 -0.34 1.17
CA SER A 112 7.86 0.23 1.36
C SER A 112 6.88 -0.88 1.66
N ARG A 113 6.09 -0.68 2.72
CA ARG A 113 5.14 -1.67 3.19
C ARG A 113 4.14 -2.03 2.09
N SER A 114 3.80 -3.32 2.03
CA SER A 114 2.72 -3.81 1.16
C SER A 114 1.45 -2.99 1.39
N GLY A 115 0.85 -2.51 0.30
CA GLY A 115 -0.31 -1.62 0.31
C GLY A 115 -0.01 -0.11 0.35
N CYS A 116 1.28 0.27 0.46
CA CYS A 116 1.80 1.64 0.63
C CYS A 116 2.90 2.01 -0.36
N GLU A 117 2.96 1.26 -1.46
CA GLU A 117 3.98 1.37 -2.50
C GLU A 117 4.08 2.79 -3.10
N TYR A 118 2.98 3.55 -3.10
CA TYR A 118 2.91 4.91 -3.66
C TYR A 118 2.57 5.97 -2.60
N GLY A 119 2.67 5.61 -1.31
CA GLY A 119 2.37 6.49 -0.19
C GLY A 119 0.87 6.56 0.17
N ASN A 120 0.41 7.75 0.56
CA ASN A 120 -0.98 7.96 0.99
C ASN A 120 -1.94 7.93 -0.20
N ARG A 121 -3.07 7.22 -0.04
CA ARG A 121 -4.13 7.10 -1.06
C ARG A 121 -5.03 8.34 -1.16
N ASP A 122 -5.15 9.10 -0.07
CA ASP A 122 -5.89 10.37 -0.03
C ASP A 122 -5.02 11.47 0.61
N THR A 123 -4.18 12.11 -0.20
CA THR A 123 -3.23 13.11 0.29
C THR A 123 -3.90 14.25 1.06
N LYS A 124 -5.11 14.67 0.68
CA LYS A 124 -5.84 15.74 1.37
C LYS A 124 -6.32 15.29 2.76
N ARG A 125 -6.99 14.14 2.85
CA ARG A 125 -7.49 13.64 4.14
C ARG A 125 -6.35 13.26 5.08
N CYS A 126 -5.25 12.75 4.55
CA CYS A 126 -4.11 12.28 5.34
C CYS A 126 -3.23 13.38 5.96
N THR A 127 -3.48 14.67 5.65
CA THR A 127 -2.79 15.81 6.29
C THR A 127 -3.33 16.15 7.68
N ARG A 128 -4.54 15.69 8.02
CA ARG A 128 -5.24 16.06 9.27
C ARG A 128 -5.61 14.86 10.12
N ILE A 129 -5.00 13.70 9.89
CA ILE A 129 -5.31 12.52 10.68
C ILE A 129 -4.71 12.62 12.07
N SER A 130 -5.48 12.18 13.07
CA SER A 130 -4.97 11.98 14.42
C SER A 130 -4.40 10.56 14.57
N PRO A 131 -3.48 10.33 15.54
CA PRO A 131 -2.96 8.99 15.80
C PRO A 131 -4.05 7.96 16.09
N ARG A 132 -5.13 8.39 16.75
CA ARG A 132 -6.31 7.55 17.02
C ARG A 132 -6.95 6.98 15.76
N GLN A 133 -6.99 7.75 14.67
CA GLN A 133 -7.60 7.27 13.42
C GLN A 133 -6.79 6.13 12.80
N CYS A 134 -5.47 6.08 13.01
CA CYS A 134 -4.60 5.04 12.47
C CYS A 134 -4.82 3.65 13.08
N TYR A 135 -5.56 3.54 14.18
CA TYR A 135 -6.03 2.25 14.67
C TYR A 135 -7.12 1.62 13.80
N GLY A 136 -7.85 2.43 13.03
CA GLY A 136 -8.85 1.93 12.08
C GLY A 136 -8.19 1.44 10.80
N SER A 137 -8.48 0.21 10.39
CA SER A 137 -7.95 -0.41 9.16
C SER A 137 -8.17 0.45 7.91
N PHE A 138 -9.29 1.15 7.83
CA PHE A 138 -9.60 2.08 6.74
C PHE A 138 -8.57 3.21 6.63
N TYR A 139 -8.29 3.92 7.73
CA TYR A 139 -7.32 5.02 7.73
C TYR A 139 -5.90 4.53 7.68
N GLU A 140 -5.59 3.37 8.26
CA GLU A 140 -4.29 2.74 8.13
C GLU A 140 -3.97 2.45 6.67
N GLN A 141 -4.91 1.94 5.87
CA GLN A 141 -4.69 1.71 4.44
C GLN A 141 -4.74 2.99 3.61
N LEU A 142 -5.65 3.91 3.93
CA LEU A 142 -5.82 5.15 3.17
C LEU A 142 -4.65 6.12 3.38
N CYS A 143 -4.12 6.16 4.60
CA CYS A 143 -3.13 7.14 5.05
C CYS A 143 -1.88 6.49 5.62
N CYS A 144 -1.46 5.36 5.05
CA CYS A 144 -0.45 4.55 5.68
C CYS A 144 0.90 5.23 5.89
N ASN A 145 1.34 6.13 5.00
CA ASN A 145 2.59 6.84 5.20
C ASN A 145 2.45 7.85 6.36
N SER A 146 1.32 8.58 6.41
CA SER A 146 1.02 9.46 7.55
C SER A 146 0.94 8.68 8.85
N CYS A 147 0.24 7.54 8.88
CA CYS A 147 0.15 6.69 10.06
C CYS A 147 1.51 6.14 10.47
N HIS A 148 2.34 5.74 9.51
CA HIS A 148 3.71 5.32 9.79
C HIS A 148 4.52 6.41 10.52
N HIS A 149 4.40 7.68 10.10
CA HIS A 149 5.06 8.80 10.76
C HIS A 149 4.51 9.10 12.16
N LEU A 150 3.24 8.75 12.43
CA LEU A 150 2.63 8.86 13.75
C LEU A 150 2.95 7.67 14.66
N ARG A 151 3.62 6.62 14.15
CA ARG A 151 4.00 5.46 14.95
C ARG A 151 5.09 5.81 15.95
N ILE A 152 4.88 5.45 17.21
CA ILE A 152 5.85 5.64 18.28
C ILE A 152 6.89 4.51 18.19
N LYS A 153 8.15 4.86 17.91
CA LYS A 153 9.22 3.90 17.61
C LYS A 153 9.64 3.04 18.80
N ASP A 154 9.53 3.57 20.02
CA ASP A 154 10.05 2.93 21.24
C ASP A 154 9.02 2.04 21.95
N ILE A 155 7.85 1.81 21.34
CA ILE A 155 6.81 0.94 21.88
C ILE A 155 6.88 -0.40 21.14
N SER A 156 7.29 -1.45 21.87
CA SER A 156 7.28 -2.83 21.36
C SER A 156 5.87 -3.41 21.25
N ASP A 157 4.90 -2.79 21.91
CA ASP A 157 3.51 -3.21 21.91
C ASP A 157 2.78 -2.68 20.65
N ASP A 158 2.41 -3.59 19.75
CA ASP A 158 1.67 -3.25 18.54
C ASP A 158 0.28 -2.66 18.86
N GLU A 159 -0.31 -2.95 20.04
CA GLU A 159 -1.59 -2.37 20.45
C GLU A 159 -1.49 -0.87 20.73
N CYS A 160 -0.32 -0.36 21.10
CA CYS A 160 -0.11 1.05 21.47
C CYS A 160 0.74 1.83 20.47
N ARG A 161 0.90 1.27 19.27
CA ARG A 161 1.83 1.78 18.26
C ARG A 161 1.57 3.23 17.84
N TYR A 162 0.38 3.78 18.05
CA TYR A 162 0.03 5.17 17.75
C TYR A 162 -0.29 6.01 19.00
N GLY A 163 -0.16 5.46 20.22
CA GLY A 163 -0.47 6.14 21.47
C GLY A 163 -1.67 5.54 22.22
N ASP A 164 -2.45 6.38 22.88
CA ASP A 164 -3.70 5.96 23.52
C ASP A 164 -4.82 5.83 22.46
N HIS A 165 -5.72 4.87 22.64
CA HIS A 165 -6.84 4.60 21.72
C HIS A 165 -7.98 5.63 21.82
N GLY A 166 -8.00 6.44 22.87
CA GLY A 166 -8.99 7.50 23.03
C GLY A 166 -9.08 8.04 24.45
N ASP A 167 -10.21 8.70 24.71
CA ASP A 167 -10.56 9.24 26.01
C ASP A 167 -11.40 8.23 26.80
N VAL A 168 -11.35 8.35 28.13
CA VAL A 168 -12.11 7.51 29.05
C VAL A 168 -13.36 8.24 29.53
N ARG A 169 -14.46 7.48 29.67
CA ARG A 169 -15.70 7.97 30.27
C ARG A 169 -15.70 7.57 31.74
N VAL A 170 -15.87 8.55 32.61
CA VAL A 170 -15.88 8.36 34.07
C VAL A 170 -17.23 8.81 34.60
N SER A 171 -17.89 7.94 35.36
CA SER A 171 -19.12 8.29 36.08
C SER A 171 -18.77 9.08 37.35
N LEU A 172 -19.47 10.19 37.57
CA LEU A 172 -19.33 11.02 38.77
C LEU A 172 -20.36 10.59 39.83
N GLU A 173 -20.15 11.01 41.09
CA GLU A 173 -21.01 10.64 42.23
C GLU A 173 -22.46 11.13 42.07
N ASP A 174 -22.66 12.22 41.32
CA ASP A 174 -23.97 12.75 40.98
C ASP A 174 -24.68 11.96 39.85
N GLY A 175 -24.06 10.89 39.35
CA GLY A 175 -24.56 10.07 38.25
C GLY A 175 -24.28 10.63 36.85
N SER A 176 -23.66 11.80 36.72
CA SER A 176 -23.25 12.35 35.42
C SER A 176 -22.01 11.63 34.88
N THR A 177 -21.74 11.78 33.58
CA THR A 177 -20.52 11.23 32.95
C THR A 177 -19.61 12.35 32.47
N LYS A 178 -18.30 12.19 32.70
CA LYS A 178 -17.27 13.11 32.22
C LYS A 178 -16.27 12.38 31.35
N ILE A 179 -15.95 12.95 30.20
CA ILE A 179 -14.88 12.47 29.33
C ILE A 179 -13.56 13.07 29.83
N ARG A 180 -12.54 12.24 30.02
CA ARG A 180 -11.19 12.65 30.40
C ARG A 180 -10.18 12.01 29.45
N THR A 181 -9.12 12.74 29.16
CA THR A 181 -7.94 12.13 28.56
C THR A 181 -7.35 11.10 29.52
N CYS A 182 -6.65 10.10 28.98
CA CYS A 182 -5.94 9.11 29.80
C CYS A 182 -4.99 9.74 30.83
N ARG A 183 -4.28 10.80 30.43
CA ARG A 183 -3.40 11.57 31.32
C ARG A 183 -4.16 12.21 32.48
N GLU A 184 -5.29 12.87 32.20
CA GLU A 184 -6.10 13.50 33.25
C GLU A 184 -6.67 12.47 34.21
N GLN A 185 -7.14 11.32 33.69
CA GLN A 185 -7.65 10.27 34.56
C GLN A 185 -6.56 9.69 35.47
N LEU A 186 -5.34 9.52 34.98
CA LEU A 186 -4.23 9.02 35.79
C LEU A 186 -3.75 9.97 36.88
N GLN A 187 -4.10 11.26 36.82
CA GLN A 187 -3.87 12.19 37.92
C GLN A 187 -4.86 11.97 39.06
N VAL A 188 -6.06 11.49 38.76
CA VAL A 188 -7.15 11.28 39.73
C VAL A 188 -7.13 9.86 40.29
N ASP A 189 -7.01 8.87 39.42
CA ASP A 189 -6.89 7.46 39.81
C ASP A 189 -5.69 6.83 39.09
N PRO A 190 -4.49 6.90 39.69
CA PRO A 190 -3.33 6.23 39.14
C PRO A 190 -3.51 4.70 39.08
N ALA A 191 -4.30 4.10 39.96
CA ALA A 191 -4.41 2.64 40.07
C ALA A 191 -5.19 2.01 38.90
N SER A 192 -5.89 2.80 38.08
CA SER A 192 -6.65 2.30 36.92
C SER A 192 -5.78 1.48 35.94
N CYS A 193 -4.48 1.80 35.78
CA CYS A 193 -3.58 1.03 34.91
C CYS A 193 -3.27 -0.40 35.37
N ASP A 194 -3.54 -0.70 36.64
CA ASP A 194 -3.22 -1.98 37.26
C ASP A 194 -4.50 -2.80 37.51
N ASN A 195 -5.62 -2.12 37.75
CA ASN A 195 -6.88 -2.74 38.19
C ASN A 195 -7.99 -2.78 37.12
N ASP A 196 -7.89 -2.01 36.04
CA ASP A 196 -8.92 -1.93 34.99
C ASP A 196 -8.33 -2.25 33.61
N HIS A 197 -8.68 -3.43 33.09
CA HIS A 197 -8.23 -3.88 31.77
C HIS A 197 -8.77 -3.01 30.62
N SER A 198 -9.99 -2.48 30.74
CA SER A 198 -10.59 -1.60 29.73
C SER A 198 -9.88 -0.24 29.71
N PHE A 199 -9.54 0.27 30.90
CA PHE A 199 -8.72 1.46 31.02
C PHE A 199 -7.33 1.21 30.43
N LEU A 200 -6.68 0.09 30.77
CA LEU A 200 -5.36 -0.26 30.28
C LEU A 200 -5.34 -0.35 28.76
N SER A 201 -6.31 -1.00 28.11
CA SER A 201 -6.36 -1.09 26.65
C SER A 201 -6.61 0.27 25.98
N THR A 202 -7.46 1.10 26.58
CA THR A 202 -7.75 2.44 26.04
C THR A 202 -6.56 3.39 26.22
N CYS A 203 -5.90 3.33 27.36
CA CYS A 203 -4.87 4.27 27.82
C CYS A 203 -3.47 3.65 27.86
N CYS A 204 -3.22 2.74 26.93
CA CYS A 204 -2.10 1.83 27.02
C CYS A 204 -0.74 2.54 26.92
N PHE A 205 -0.63 3.62 26.13
CA PHE A 205 0.58 4.44 26.07
C PHE A 205 0.80 5.21 27.36
N SER A 206 -0.23 5.86 27.88
CA SER A 206 -0.18 6.58 29.16
C SER A 206 0.18 5.65 30.32
N CYS A 207 -0.38 4.45 30.37
CA CYS A 207 -0.05 3.42 31.36
C CYS A 207 1.37 2.89 31.22
N SER A 208 1.84 2.64 30.00
CA SER A 208 3.21 2.21 29.73
C SER A 208 4.22 3.25 30.25
N ARG A 209 3.98 4.54 29.99
CA ARG A 209 4.81 5.63 30.50
C ARG A 209 4.82 5.72 32.03
N LYS A 210 3.68 5.48 32.67
CA LYS A 210 3.59 5.46 34.13
C LYS A 210 4.45 4.32 34.71
N LYS A 211 4.38 3.13 34.11
CA LYS A 211 5.13 1.94 34.56
C LYS A 211 6.63 2.05 34.30
N ASN A 212 7.04 2.72 33.22
CA ASN A 212 8.44 2.91 32.86
C ASN A 212 8.78 4.39 32.60
N PRO A 213 9.02 5.19 33.65
CA PRO A 213 9.31 6.62 33.51
C PRO A 213 10.64 6.92 32.81
N ARG A 214 11.53 5.93 32.58
CA ARG A 214 12.82 6.14 31.90
C ARG A 214 12.68 6.48 30.41
N HIS A 215 11.51 6.28 29.79
CA HIS A 215 11.24 6.70 28.41
C HIS A 215 10.94 8.20 28.24
N HIS A 216 11.04 9.03 29.30
CA HIS A 216 10.62 10.43 29.27
C HIS A 216 11.50 11.39 28.44
N PHE A 217 12.69 11.00 27.99
CA PHE A 217 13.71 11.98 27.56
C PHE A 217 13.86 12.25 26.05
N ASN A 218 13.20 11.50 25.15
CA ASN A 218 13.47 11.64 23.71
C ASN A 218 12.31 12.14 22.83
N LEU A 219 11.13 12.42 23.38
CA LEU A 219 10.05 13.07 22.60
C LEU A 219 10.23 14.60 22.64
N ARG A 220 11.23 15.12 21.92
CA ARG A 220 11.25 16.55 21.60
C ARG A 220 10.03 16.85 20.72
N PRO A 221 9.25 17.92 21.00
CA PRO A 221 8.24 18.37 20.08
C PRO A 221 8.93 18.73 18.75
N GLY A 222 8.66 17.95 17.71
CA GLY A 222 9.11 18.26 16.36
C GLY A 222 8.56 19.62 16.00
N THR A 223 9.46 20.58 15.78
CA THR A 223 9.16 21.87 15.19
C THR A 223 8.44 21.64 13.86
N GLN A 224 7.14 21.93 13.82
CA GLN A 224 6.41 22.05 12.55
C GLN A 224 7.07 23.20 11.78
N SER A 225 7.65 22.86 10.62
CA SER A 225 8.21 23.81 9.65
C SER A 225 7.22 23.98 8.51
#